data_AF-A0A969ANX7-F1
#
_entry.id   AF-A0A969ANX7-F1
#
_cell.length_a   1.000
_cell.length_b   1.000
_cell.length_c   1.000
_cell.angle_alpha   90.00
_cell.angle_beta   90.00
_cell.angle_gamma   90.00
#
_symmetry.space_group_name_H-M   'P 1'
#
loop_
_entity.id
_entity.type
_entity.pdbx_description
1 polymer ?
#
loop_
_entity_poly.entity_id
_entity_poly.type
_entity_poly.pdbx_seq_one_letter_code
_entity_poly.pdbx_strand_id
1 'polypeptide(L)'
;MTHPIMAFGGAIAQSYQQFQALPPFPQDGDGSSLQARDGQVIEAMLPLLQWAYEHYYTVETQGLEHVPNEPILMVGSHNGGLGAPDMFMLMYAWFRQFGTERPAYGLMNPKMWTGYPDLAKLAARTGAVRAHPKIAIAALKANASVLVYPGGARDVFRHHRLRHHIFLN
;
A
#
# COMPACT_ATOMS: atom_id res chain seq x y z
N MET A 1 -12.56 27.66 -39.31
CA MET A 1 -11.16 27.23 -39.09
C MET A 1 -11.15 26.41 -37.81
N THR A 2 -11.05 25.08 -37.93
CA THR A 2 -11.07 24.11 -36.83
C THR A 2 -9.65 23.62 -36.58
N HIS A 3 -9.12 23.83 -35.37
CA HIS A 3 -7.85 23.23 -34.96
C HIS A 3 -8.09 21.78 -34.48
N PRO A 4 -7.25 20.81 -34.86
CA PRO A 4 -7.37 19.44 -34.40
C PRO A 4 -6.85 19.30 -32.96
N ILE A 5 -7.58 18.56 -32.13
CA ILE A 5 -7.14 18.13 -30.79
C ILE A 5 -6.13 17.00 -30.98
N MET A 6 -4.89 17.18 -30.53
CA MET A 6 -3.86 16.14 -30.52
C MET A 6 -4.31 14.94 -29.66
N ALA A 7 -4.24 13.75 -30.23
CA ALA A 7 -4.52 12.49 -29.57
C ALA A 7 -3.42 12.14 -28.55
N PHE A 8 -3.75 12.19 -27.25
CA PHE A 8 -2.89 11.79 -26.13
C PHE A 8 -2.78 10.26 -25.92
N GLY A 9 -3.39 9.43 -26.78
CA GLY A 9 -3.50 7.98 -26.56
C GLY A 9 -2.25 7.14 -26.87
N GLY A 10 -1.34 7.64 -27.72
CA GLY A 10 -0.21 6.84 -28.22
C GLY A 10 0.88 6.55 -27.17
N ALA A 11 1.21 7.53 -26.32
CA ALA A 11 2.26 7.40 -25.32
C ALA A 11 1.89 6.41 -24.19
N ILE A 12 0.59 6.33 -23.85
CA ILE A 12 0.09 5.40 -22.83
C ILE A 12 0.18 3.96 -23.34
N ALA A 13 -0.25 3.69 -24.57
CA ALA A 13 -0.20 2.35 -25.17
C ALA A 13 1.24 1.84 -25.38
N GLN A 14 2.16 2.73 -25.80
CA GLN A 14 3.56 2.39 -26.03
C GLN A 14 4.29 2.08 -24.71
N SER A 15 3.99 2.84 -23.65
CA SER A 15 4.46 2.50 -22.30
C SER A 15 3.91 1.14 -21.84
N TYR A 16 2.65 0.82 -22.17
CA TYR A 16 1.98 -0.43 -21.81
C TYR A 16 2.64 -1.68 -22.39
N GLN A 17 3.06 -1.65 -23.66
CA GLN A 17 3.77 -2.77 -24.30
C GLN A 17 5.18 -2.95 -23.75
N GLN A 18 5.88 -1.85 -23.44
CA GLN A 18 7.19 -1.90 -22.80
C GLN A 18 7.13 -2.45 -21.36
N PHE A 19 5.94 -2.46 -20.73
CA PHE A 19 5.70 -3.02 -19.41
C PHE A 19 5.39 -4.53 -19.37
N GLN A 20 4.99 -5.14 -20.48
CA GLN A 20 4.65 -6.58 -20.54
C GLN A 20 5.88 -7.51 -20.63
N ALA A 21 7.07 -6.98 -20.97
CA ALA A 21 8.26 -7.77 -21.25
C ALA A 21 9.12 -8.14 -20.02
N LEU A 22 8.57 -8.12 -18.80
CA LEU A 22 9.33 -8.45 -17.59
C LEU A 22 9.26 -9.94 -17.24
N PRO A 23 10.33 -10.52 -16.65
CA PRO A 23 10.31 -11.88 -16.13
C PRO A 23 9.24 -12.06 -15.03
N PRO A 24 8.75 -13.28 -14.80
CA PRO A 24 7.77 -13.57 -13.76
C PRO A 24 8.30 -13.17 -12.37
N PHE A 25 7.39 -12.69 -11.52
CA PHE A 25 7.70 -12.21 -10.17
C PHE A 25 8.25 -13.35 -9.29
N PRO A 26 9.38 -13.17 -8.59
CA PRO A 26 9.93 -14.14 -7.66
C PRO A 26 8.94 -14.54 -6.54
N GLN A 27 8.90 -15.82 -6.21
CA GLN A 27 8.46 -16.36 -4.92
C GLN A 27 9.71 -16.27 -4.02
N ASP A 28 9.89 -15.41 -3.02
CA ASP A 28 9.07 -15.20 -1.83
C ASP A 28 9.61 -14.01 -1.02
N GLY A 29 8.75 -13.34 -0.26
CA GLY A 29 9.14 -12.50 0.90
C GLY A 29 9.96 -11.24 0.63
N ASP A 30 10.42 -11.00 -0.59
CA ASP A 30 11.24 -9.83 -0.98
C ASP A 30 10.41 -8.61 -1.41
N GLY A 31 9.09 -8.74 -1.36
CA GLY A 31 8.11 -7.71 -1.70
C GLY A 31 7.90 -7.49 -3.19
N SER A 32 8.50 -8.29 -4.06
CA SER A 32 8.27 -8.20 -5.52
C SER A 32 7.02 -8.93 -5.99
N SER A 33 6.33 -9.66 -5.12
CA SER A 33 5.21 -10.54 -5.46
C SER A 33 4.05 -10.39 -4.47
N LEU A 34 2.85 -10.82 -4.87
CA LEU A 34 1.63 -10.72 -4.06
C LEU A 34 1.41 -11.97 -3.19
N GLN A 35 2.14 -13.05 -3.48
CA GLN A 35 1.95 -14.40 -2.96
C GLN A 35 2.42 -14.57 -1.51
N ALA A 36 3.27 -13.66 -1.02
CA ALA A 36 3.76 -13.73 0.35
C ALA A 36 2.67 -13.53 1.40
N ARG A 37 1.54 -12.87 1.04
CA ARG A 37 0.44 -12.55 1.95
C ARG A 37 -0.23 -13.82 2.49
N ASP A 38 -0.46 -13.85 3.79
CA ASP A 38 -0.98 -15.00 4.53
C ASP A 38 -2.09 -14.56 5.48
N GLY A 39 -3.33 -15.00 5.21
CA GLY A 39 -4.51 -14.63 5.99
C GLY A 39 -4.42 -15.04 7.46
N GLN A 40 -3.82 -16.19 7.76
CA GLN A 40 -3.68 -16.69 9.13
C GLN A 40 -2.71 -15.82 9.95
N VAL A 41 -1.67 -15.29 9.30
CA VAL A 41 -0.73 -14.35 9.95
C VAL A 41 -1.41 -13.03 10.23
N ILE A 42 -2.21 -12.54 9.29
CA ILE A 42 -2.98 -11.31 9.48
C ILE A 42 -3.90 -11.49 10.68
N GLU A 43 -4.68 -12.57 10.73
CA GLU A 43 -5.57 -12.90 11.85
C GLU A 43 -4.81 -13.00 13.18
N ALA A 44 -3.66 -13.67 13.19
CA ALA A 44 -2.82 -13.76 14.40
C ALA A 44 -2.30 -12.40 14.89
N MET A 45 -2.12 -11.43 13.97
CA MET A 45 -1.68 -10.07 14.31
C MET A 45 -2.83 -9.15 14.72
N LEU A 46 -4.09 -9.47 14.38
CA LEU A 46 -5.24 -8.59 14.66
C LEU A 46 -5.41 -8.24 16.14
N PRO A 47 -5.22 -9.14 17.14
CA PRO A 47 -5.35 -8.75 18.55
C PRO A 47 -4.32 -7.71 18.99
N LEU A 48 -3.07 -7.84 18.52
CA LEU A 48 -2.03 -6.86 18.81
C LEU A 48 -2.33 -5.52 18.13
N LEU A 49 -2.75 -5.55 16.86
CA LEU A 49 -3.14 -4.35 16.13
C LEU A 49 -4.38 -3.68 16.73
N GLN A 50 -5.34 -4.46 17.23
CA GLN A 50 -6.50 -3.96 17.96
C GLN A 50 -6.09 -3.22 19.22
N TRP A 51 -5.21 -3.81 20.04
CA TRP A 51 -4.72 -3.14 21.23
C TRP A 51 -4.03 -1.82 20.89
N ALA A 52 -3.18 -1.82 19.85
CA ALA A 52 -2.53 -0.60 19.38
C ALA A 52 -3.55 0.44 18.87
N TYR A 53 -4.57 -0.01 18.15
CA TYR A 53 -5.62 0.82 17.57
C TYR A 53 -6.50 1.48 18.65
N GLU A 54 -6.94 0.71 19.65
CA GLU A 54 -7.90 1.16 20.66
C GLU A 54 -7.22 1.87 21.84
N HIS A 55 -6.03 1.42 22.26
CA HIS A 55 -5.43 1.85 23.52
C HIS A 55 -4.15 2.66 23.38
N TYR A 56 -3.37 2.46 22.32
CA TYR A 56 -2.09 3.15 22.15
C TYR A 56 -2.21 4.39 21.25
N TYR A 57 -2.77 4.22 20.05
CA TYR A 57 -2.95 5.29 19.08
C TYR A 57 -4.33 5.95 19.15
N THR A 58 -5.32 5.27 19.74
CA THR A 58 -6.70 5.76 19.89
C THR A 58 -7.26 6.26 18.55
N VAL A 59 -7.32 5.34 17.59
CA VAL A 59 -7.60 5.66 16.18
C VAL A 59 -9.09 5.79 15.93
N GLU A 60 -9.48 6.86 15.24
CA GLU A 60 -10.82 7.02 14.66
C GLU A 60 -10.78 6.71 13.17
N THR A 61 -11.68 5.83 12.72
CA THR A 61 -11.86 5.52 11.29
C THR A 61 -13.32 5.74 10.91
N GLN A 62 -13.55 6.45 9.81
CA GLN A 62 -14.87 6.75 9.26
C GLN A 62 -14.84 6.58 7.74
N GLY A 63 -15.99 6.29 7.14
CA GLY A 63 -16.16 6.30 5.68
C GLY A 63 -15.78 5.00 4.97
N LEU A 64 -15.33 3.96 5.68
CA LEU A 64 -15.05 2.65 5.07
C LEU A 64 -16.33 2.00 4.52
N GLU A 65 -17.50 2.33 5.06
CA GLU A 65 -18.81 1.92 4.57
C GLU A 65 -19.12 2.42 3.14
N HIS A 66 -18.44 3.47 2.68
CA HIS A 66 -18.58 4.00 1.32
C HIS A 66 -17.67 3.30 0.31
N VAL A 67 -16.78 2.40 0.76
CA VAL A 67 -15.88 1.68 -0.14
C VAL A 67 -16.70 0.68 -0.98
N PRO A 68 -16.71 0.81 -2.31
CA PRO A 68 -17.46 -0.08 -3.19
C PRO A 68 -16.90 -1.51 -3.14
N ASN A 69 -17.64 -2.52 -3.61
CA ASN A 69 -17.18 -3.91 -3.68
C ASN A 69 -16.25 -4.18 -4.89
N GLU A 70 -15.26 -3.31 -5.09
CA GLU A 70 -14.26 -3.38 -6.15
C GLU A 70 -12.88 -2.93 -5.62
N PRO A 71 -11.78 -3.16 -6.36
CA PRO A 71 -10.44 -2.73 -5.95
C PRO A 71 -10.32 -1.21 -5.96
N ILE A 72 -9.79 -0.65 -4.88
CA ILE A 72 -9.54 0.79 -4.78
C ILE A 72 -8.06 1.09 -4.55
N LEU A 73 -7.64 2.28 -4.97
CA LEU A 73 -6.37 2.87 -4.57
C LEU A 73 -6.62 3.86 -3.42
N MET A 74 -6.23 3.48 -2.22
CA MET A 74 -6.23 4.35 -1.05
C MET A 74 -4.96 5.20 -1.05
N VAL A 75 -5.14 6.53 -1.02
CA VAL A 75 -4.03 7.49 -1.02
C VAL A 75 -4.04 8.27 0.29
N GLY A 76 -2.94 8.21 1.04
CA GLY A 76 -2.81 8.86 2.35
C GLY A 76 -1.52 9.68 2.50
N SER A 77 -1.42 10.43 3.60
CA SER A 77 -0.17 11.10 4.03
C SER A 77 0.53 10.27 5.10
N HIS A 78 1.86 10.16 5.01
CA HIS A 78 2.63 9.29 5.90
C HIS A 78 3.20 10.09 7.09
N ASN A 79 3.18 9.56 8.32
CA ASN A 79 3.83 10.15 9.50
C ASN A 79 4.34 9.08 10.49
N GLY A 80 5.16 9.48 11.47
CA GLY A 80 5.52 8.61 12.60
C GLY A 80 6.80 7.79 12.44
N GLY A 81 7.62 8.11 11.45
CA GLY A 81 8.93 7.49 11.22
C GLY A 81 8.85 5.98 10.96
N LEU A 82 9.79 5.22 11.51
CA LEU A 82 9.83 3.75 11.34
C LEU A 82 8.60 3.04 11.90
N GLY A 83 7.87 3.66 12.83
CA GLY A 83 6.63 3.11 13.38
C GLY A 83 5.46 3.15 12.41
N ALA A 84 5.42 4.15 11.52
CA ALA A 84 4.45 4.23 10.40
C ALA A 84 3.00 3.81 10.78
N PRO A 85 2.41 4.36 11.86
CA PRO A 85 1.18 3.82 12.44
C PRO A 85 -0.03 3.96 11.51
N ASP A 86 -0.10 5.03 10.72
CA ASP A 86 -1.14 5.25 9.71
C ASP A 86 -1.37 4.04 8.77
N MET A 87 -0.29 3.44 8.23
CA MET A 87 -0.40 2.26 7.37
C MET A 87 -0.97 1.07 8.14
N PHE A 88 -0.42 0.74 9.31
CA PHE A 88 -0.85 -0.44 10.06
C PHE A 88 -2.26 -0.29 10.62
N MET A 89 -2.63 0.90 11.06
CA MET A 89 -3.95 1.19 11.61
C MET A 89 -5.03 1.20 10.52
N LEU A 90 -4.72 1.74 9.33
CA LEU A 90 -5.64 1.65 8.19
C LEU A 90 -5.78 0.20 7.69
N MET A 91 -4.70 -0.57 7.64
CA MET A 91 -4.76 -2.00 7.30
C MET A 91 -5.57 -2.79 8.33
N TYR A 92 -5.42 -2.51 9.62
CA TYR A 92 -6.26 -3.09 10.66
C TYR A 92 -7.74 -2.75 10.46
N ALA A 93 -8.06 -1.47 10.25
CA ALA A 93 -9.45 -1.03 10.02
C ALA A 93 -10.05 -1.70 8.78
N TRP A 94 -9.25 -1.85 7.71
CA TRP A 94 -9.64 -2.58 6.51
C TRP A 94 -9.98 -4.04 6.81
N PHE A 95 -9.08 -4.78 7.47
CA PHE A 95 -9.32 -6.20 7.77
C PHE A 95 -10.46 -6.41 8.76
N ARG A 96 -10.66 -5.49 9.71
CA ARG A 96 -11.81 -5.51 10.60
C ARG A 96 -13.13 -5.31 9.84
N GLN A 97 -13.16 -4.42 8.86
CA GLN A 97 -14.38 -4.10 8.09
C GLN A 97 -14.70 -5.13 7.01
N PHE A 98 -13.69 -5.61 6.29
CA PHE A 98 -13.88 -6.41 5.07
C PHE A 98 -13.36 -7.86 5.16
N GLY A 99 -12.73 -8.22 6.28
CA GLY A 99 -12.09 -9.52 6.46
C GLY A 99 -10.73 -9.63 5.76
N THR A 100 -10.02 -10.72 6.07
CA THR A 100 -8.71 -11.05 5.49
C THR A 100 -8.83 -11.61 4.07
N GLU A 101 -10.01 -12.05 3.65
CA GLU A 101 -10.29 -12.55 2.30
C GLU A 101 -10.38 -11.45 1.25
N ARG A 102 -10.65 -10.19 1.64
CA ARG A 102 -10.61 -9.03 0.73
C ARG A 102 -9.20 -8.45 0.71
N PRO A 103 -8.36 -8.74 -0.31
CA PRO A 103 -6.95 -8.42 -0.24
C PRO A 103 -6.70 -6.92 -0.35
N ALA A 104 -5.79 -6.44 0.50
CA ALA A 104 -5.23 -5.11 0.45
C ALA A 104 -3.71 -5.20 0.60
N TYR A 105 -2.99 -4.34 -0.13
CA TYR A 105 -1.53 -4.28 -0.11
C TYR A 105 -1.01 -2.87 0.15
N GLY A 106 -0.05 -2.75 1.06
CA GLY A 106 0.63 -1.49 1.37
C GLY A 106 1.96 -1.36 0.61
N LEU A 107 2.17 -0.23 -0.06
CA LEU A 107 3.44 0.04 -0.74
C LEU A 107 4.52 0.47 0.27
N MET A 108 5.50 -0.41 0.50
CA MET A 108 6.60 -0.21 1.43
C MET A 108 7.92 0.11 0.71
N ASN A 109 8.72 1.00 1.28
CA ASN A 109 10.02 1.38 0.73
C ASN A 109 10.94 0.14 0.59
N PRO A 110 11.52 -0.14 -0.59
CA PRO A 110 12.40 -1.29 -0.81
C PRO A 110 13.58 -1.38 0.18
N LYS A 111 14.04 -0.25 0.73
CA LYS A 111 15.10 -0.20 1.74
C LYS A 111 14.77 -0.98 3.02
N MET A 112 13.50 -1.26 3.30
CA MET A 112 13.10 -2.09 4.44
C MET A 112 13.58 -3.54 4.30
N TRP A 113 13.60 -4.09 3.08
CA TRP A 113 14.10 -5.45 2.85
C TRP A 113 15.61 -5.58 3.05
N THR A 114 16.36 -4.50 2.85
CA THR A 114 17.80 -4.48 3.10
C THR A 114 18.15 -4.10 4.52
N GLY A 115 17.40 -3.17 5.13
CA GLY A 115 17.69 -2.65 6.47
C GLY A 115 17.12 -3.49 7.61
N TYR A 116 15.96 -4.12 7.39
CA TYR A 116 15.21 -4.88 8.39
C TYR A 116 14.57 -6.13 7.76
N PRO A 117 15.37 -7.10 7.27
CA PRO A 117 14.88 -8.19 6.43
C PRO A 117 13.80 -9.06 7.10
N ASP A 118 13.94 -9.38 8.39
CA ASP A 118 12.96 -10.22 9.08
C ASP A 118 11.63 -9.49 9.30
N LEU A 119 11.70 -8.21 9.66
CA LEU A 119 10.52 -7.35 9.75
C LEU A 119 9.85 -7.19 8.38
N ALA A 120 10.63 -7.02 7.31
CA ALA A 120 10.11 -6.88 5.96
C ALA A 120 9.43 -8.17 5.46
N LYS A 121 9.96 -9.35 5.80
CA LYS A 121 9.31 -10.64 5.52
C LYS A 121 8.00 -10.79 6.28
N LEU A 122 7.96 -10.42 7.56
CA LEU A 122 6.71 -10.43 8.34
C LEU A 122 5.69 -9.45 7.75
N ALA A 123 6.12 -8.23 7.41
CA ALA A 123 5.27 -7.24 6.75
C ALA A 123 4.75 -7.73 5.39
N ALA A 124 5.58 -8.46 4.61
CA ALA A 124 5.14 -9.04 3.36
C ALA A 124 4.01 -10.06 3.57
N ARG A 125 4.07 -10.86 4.64
CA ARG A 125 2.99 -11.78 5.02
C ARG A 125 1.69 -11.07 5.42
N THR A 126 1.77 -9.83 5.89
CA THR A 126 0.59 -9.01 6.20
C THR A 126 0.13 -8.10 5.05
N GLY A 127 0.77 -8.18 3.88
CA GLY A 127 0.37 -7.45 2.68
C GLY A 127 1.30 -6.29 2.27
N ALA A 128 2.50 -6.18 2.83
CA ALA A 128 3.49 -5.21 2.35
C ALA A 128 4.14 -5.67 1.05
N VAL A 129 4.20 -4.79 0.07
CA VAL A 129 4.90 -5.02 -1.21
C VAL A 129 5.82 -3.85 -1.53
N ARG A 130 6.82 -4.06 -2.37
CA ARG A 130 7.74 -2.99 -2.77
C ARG A 130 6.96 -1.85 -3.43
N ALA A 131 7.27 -0.63 -3.03
CA ALA A 131 6.72 0.57 -3.62
C ALA A 131 7.20 0.73 -5.07
N HIS A 132 6.41 0.20 -6.00
CA HIS A 132 6.67 0.27 -7.44
C HIS A 132 5.35 0.26 -8.23
N PRO A 133 5.15 1.16 -9.23
CA PRO A 133 3.90 1.25 -9.97
C PRO A 133 3.44 -0.08 -10.60
N LYS A 134 4.37 -0.87 -11.15
CA LYS A 134 4.05 -2.19 -11.72
C LYS A 134 3.42 -3.15 -10.71
N ILE A 135 3.87 -3.12 -9.46
CA ILE A 135 3.35 -3.99 -8.40
C ILE A 135 1.96 -3.51 -7.97
N ALA A 136 1.78 -2.19 -7.82
CA ALA A 136 0.47 -1.61 -7.53
C ALA A 136 -0.56 -1.95 -8.62
N ILE A 137 -0.19 -1.80 -9.89
CA ILE A 137 -1.05 -2.16 -11.03
C ILE A 137 -1.34 -3.66 -11.04
N ALA A 138 -0.35 -4.51 -10.74
CA ALA A 138 -0.55 -5.96 -10.67
C ALA A 138 -1.54 -6.33 -9.55
N ALA A 139 -1.45 -5.70 -8.37
CA ALA A 139 -2.38 -5.90 -7.27
C ALA A 139 -3.81 -5.49 -7.65
N LEU A 140 -4.00 -4.31 -8.22
CA LEU A 140 -5.32 -3.84 -8.67
C LEU A 140 -5.92 -4.77 -9.72
N LYS A 141 -5.12 -5.24 -10.69
CA LYS A 141 -5.56 -6.22 -11.71
C LYS A 141 -5.89 -7.59 -11.12
N ALA A 142 -5.26 -7.96 -10.00
CA ALA A 142 -5.54 -9.17 -9.25
C ALA A 142 -6.73 -9.01 -8.28
N ASN A 143 -7.57 -8.00 -8.49
CA ASN A 143 -8.73 -7.68 -7.67
C ASN A 143 -8.40 -7.32 -6.20
N ALA A 144 -7.20 -6.78 -5.96
CA ALA A 144 -6.76 -6.34 -4.63
C ALA A 144 -6.69 -4.82 -4.52
N SER A 145 -7.07 -4.29 -3.36
CA SER A 145 -6.92 -2.86 -3.07
C SER A 145 -5.47 -2.53 -2.74
N VAL A 146 -5.07 -1.28 -2.97
CA VAL A 146 -3.69 -0.82 -2.74
C VAL A 146 -3.70 0.43 -1.89
N LEU A 147 -2.82 0.48 -0.90
CA LEU A 147 -2.57 1.64 -0.06
C LEU A 147 -1.24 2.26 -0.45
N VAL A 148 -1.25 3.56 -0.75
CA VAL A 148 -0.07 4.33 -1.13
C VAL A 148 0.03 5.63 -0.35
N TYR A 149 1.26 5.96 0.00
CA TYR A 149 1.63 7.21 0.66
C TYR A 149 2.66 7.96 -0.20
N PRO A 150 2.23 8.82 -1.15
CA PRO A 150 3.08 9.36 -2.21
C PRO A 150 4.24 10.22 -1.69
N GLY A 151 4.11 10.85 -0.52
CA GLY A 151 5.19 11.63 0.07
C GLY A 151 6.38 10.81 0.60
N GLY A 152 6.23 9.49 0.68
CA GLY A 152 7.31 8.54 0.94
C GLY A 152 8.14 8.86 2.18
N ALA A 153 9.46 8.70 2.06
CA ALA A 153 10.39 8.88 3.19
C ALA A 153 10.42 10.31 3.75
N ARG A 154 10.11 11.32 2.93
CA ARG A 154 10.08 12.70 3.38
C ARG A 154 8.86 12.98 4.26
N ASP A 155 7.71 12.43 3.89
CA ASP A 155 6.48 12.56 4.66
C ASP A 155 6.56 11.73 5.95
N VAL A 156 7.03 10.49 5.89
CA VAL A 156 7.04 9.61 7.07
C VAL A 156 7.88 10.16 8.23
N PHE A 157 9.00 10.83 7.91
CA PHE A 157 9.87 11.50 8.90
C PHE A 157 9.57 12.99 9.05
N ARG A 158 8.46 13.47 8.50
CA ARG A 158 8.04 14.87 8.63
C ARG A 158 7.81 15.20 10.09
N HIS A 159 8.37 16.34 10.50
CA HIS A 159 8.18 16.84 11.85
C HIS A 159 6.69 17.12 12.11
N HIS A 160 6.17 16.75 13.29
CA HIS A 160 4.74 16.89 13.63
C HIS A 160 4.17 18.32 13.43
N ARG A 161 5.00 19.36 13.63
CA ARG A 161 4.62 20.76 13.34
C ARG A 161 4.17 20.98 11.89
N LEU A 162 4.64 20.17 10.95
CA LEU A 162 4.32 20.22 9.52
C LEU A 162 3.20 19.24 9.13
N ARG A 163 2.43 18.69 10.08
CA ARG A 163 1.39 17.67 9.83
C ARG A 163 0.34 18.06 8.77
N HIS A 164 0.17 19.36 8.52
CA HIS A 164 -0.77 19.89 7.53
C HIS A 164 -0.13 20.15 6.15
N HIS A 165 1.13 19.75 5.94
CA HIS A 165 1.90 20.02 4.72
C HIS A 165 2.35 18.72 4.05
N ILE A 166 1.65 18.31 2.99
CA ILE A 166 2.00 17.11 2.22
C ILE A 166 3.14 17.42 1.26
N PHE A 167 4.24 16.65 1.36
CA PHE A 167 5.29 16.67 0.35
C PHE A 167 4.99 15.61 -0.70
N LEU A 168 4.99 15.97 -1.98
CA LEU A 168 4.89 15.01 -3.09
C LEU A 168 6.30 14.80 -3.66
N ASN A 169 6.66 13.54 -3.95
CA ASN A 169 7.92 13.18 -4.62
C ASN A 169 7.69 12.97 -6.12
#